data_AF-A0A4Q3ICE5-F1
#
_entry.id   AF-A0A4Q3ICE5-F1
#
_cell.length_a   1.000
_cell.length_b   1.000
_cell.length_c   1.000
_cell.angle_alpha   90.00
_cell.angle_beta   90.00
_cell.angle_gamma   90.00
#
_symmetry.space_group_name_H-M   'P 1'
#
loop_
_entity.id
_entity.type
_entity.pdbx_description
1 polymer ?
#
loop_
_entity_poly.entity_id
_entity_poly.type
_entity_poly.pdbx_seq_one_letter_code
_entity_poly.pdbx_strand_id
1 'polypeptide(L)' 'YAVAHGLKTVEAGAQGEHKLARGYEPSTTRSVHWIGHPGLRHAVASFLDQERASVLEEQRVLGAYTPFRKGETPSS' A
#
# COMPACT_ATOMS: atom_id res chain seq x y z
N TYR A 1 -17.06 -6.17 13.00
CA TYR A 1 -17.93 -5.80 11.86
C TYR A 1 -17.61 -6.62 10.61
N ALA A 2 -16.42 -6.49 10.01
CA ALA A 2 -16.06 -7.17 8.76
C ALA A 2 -16.22 -8.71 8.77
N VAL A 3 -15.74 -9.39 9.82
CA VAL A 3 -15.89 -10.85 9.98
C VAL A 3 -17.37 -11.27 10.03
N ALA A 4 -18.19 -10.52 10.76
CA ALA A 4 -19.63 -10.77 10.87
C ALA A 4 -20.39 -10.51 9.55
N HIS A 5 -19.81 -9.76 8.61
CA HIS A 5 -20.42 -9.41 7.32
C HIS A 5 -19.71 -10.06 6.13
N GLY A 6 -18.76 -10.98 6.38
CA GLY A 6 -18.05 -11.70 5.31
C GLY A 6 -17.23 -10.82 4.36
N LEU A 7 -16.84 -9.60 4.79
CA LEU A 7 -16.06 -8.71 3.94
C LEU A 7 -14.64 -9.25 3.77
N LYS A 8 -14.24 -9.47 2.51
CA LYS A 8 -12.92 -10.00 2.15
C LYS A 8 -11.81 -8.95 2.25
N THR A 9 -12.16 -7.67 2.18
CA THR A 9 -11.23 -6.55 2.19
C THR A 9 -11.76 -5.44 3.10
N VAL A 10 -10.86 -4.81 3.86
CA VAL A 10 -11.18 -3.69 4.74
C VAL A 10 -10.11 -2.62 4.54
N GLU A 11 -10.53 -1.43 4.12
CA GLU A 11 -9.65 -0.26 4.02
C GLU A 11 -9.51 0.36 5.42
N ALA A 12 -8.33 0.24 6.02
CA ALA A 12 -8.02 1.05 7.18
C ALA A 12 -7.94 2.53 6.71
N GLY A 13 -8.58 3.46 7.42
CA GLY A 13 -8.55 4.90 7.06
C GLY A 13 -7.12 5.49 6.99
N ALA A 14 -6.96 6.74 6.55
CA ALA A 14 -5.69 7.34 6.13
C ALA A 14 -4.53 7.48 7.18
N GLN A 15 -4.61 6.88 8.37
CA GLN A 15 -3.50 6.85 9.34
C GLN A 15 -2.54 5.68 9.04
N GLY A 16 -1.54 5.91 8.18
CA GLY A 16 -0.58 4.91 7.67
C GLY A 16 0.13 4.07 8.74
N GLU A 17 0.86 4.68 9.66
CA GLU A 17 1.71 3.96 10.65
C GLU A 17 0.90 3.06 11.58
N HIS A 18 -0.32 3.46 11.97
CA HIS A 18 -1.19 2.69 12.85
C HIS A 18 -1.82 1.45 12.18
N LYS A 19 -1.70 1.28 10.86
CA LYS A 19 -2.26 0.13 10.13
C LYS A 19 -1.45 -1.15 10.33
N LEU A 20 -0.13 -1.01 10.44
CA LEU A 20 0.80 -2.13 10.55
C LEU A 20 0.66 -2.86 11.88
N ALA A 21 0.53 -2.09 12.96
CA ALA A 21 0.24 -2.61 14.30
C ALA A 21 -1.07 -3.41 14.37
N ARG A 22 -1.97 -3.24 13.39
CA ARG A 22 -3.25 -3.97 13.28
C ARG A 22 -3.23 -5.11 12.26
N GLY A 23 -2.06 -5.44 11.70
CA GLY A 23 -1.90 -6.57 10.79
C GLY A 23 -2.32 -6.31 9.34
N TYR A 24 -2.46 -5.04 8.92
CA TYR A 24 -2.67 -4.70 7.51
C TYR A 24 -1.32 -4.60 6.79
N GLU A 25 -1.10 -5.42 5.77
CA GLU A 25 0.07 -5.37 4.90
C GLU A 25 -0.10 -4.26 3.85
N PRO A 26 0.93 -3.44 3.57
CA PRO A 26 0.86 -2.46 2.50
C PRO A 26 0.80 -3.17 1.14
N SER A 27 -0.12 -2.72 0.28
CA SER A 27 -0.26 -3.20 -1.09
C SER A 27 -0.20 -2.03 -2.07
N THR A 28 0.54 -2.21 -3.16
CA THR A 28 0.64 -1.19 -4.21
C THR A 28 -0.70 -1.05 -4.93
N THR A 29 -1.31 0.13 -4.81
CA THR A 29 -2.51 0.49 -5.58
C THR A 29 -2.13 1.35 -6.78
N ARG A 30 -2.74 1.10 -7.94
CA ARG A 30 -2.53 1.89 -9.16
C ARG A 30 -3.81 2.65 -9.50
N SER A 31 -3.68 3.94 -9.75
CA SER A 31 -4.75 4.80 -10.26
C SER A 31 -4.31 5.51 -11.53
N VAL A 32 -5.27 5.94 -12.34
CA VAL A 32 -5.03 6.70 -13.57
C VAL A 32 -5.79 8.01 -13.49
N HIS A 33 -5.10 9.12 -13.69
CA HIS A 33 -5.67 10.46 -13.60
C HIS A 33 -5.36 11.26 -14.86
N TRP A 34 -6.39 11.89 -15.44
CA TRP A 34 -6.19 12.88 -16.50
C TRP A 34 -5.92 14.25 -15.89
N ILE A 35 -4.82 14.89 -16.30
CA ILE A 35 -4.41 16.20 -15.80
C ILE A 35 -4.32 17.17 -16.99
N GLY A 36 -5.32 18.05 -17.12
CA GLY A 36 -5.42 18.97 -18.25
C GLY A 36 -4.32 20.05 -18.27
N HIS A 37 -3.89 20.53 -17.10
CA HIS A 37 -2.90 21.59 -17.01
C HIS A 37 -1.46 21.06 -17.17
N PRO A 38 -0.68 21.47 -18.19
CA PRO A 38 0.64 20.90 -18.48
C PRO A 38 1.63 21.07 -17.33
N GLY A 39 1.64 22.24 -16.68
CA GLY A 39 2.54 22.48 -15.54
C GLY A 39 2.23 21.58 -14.35
N LEU A 40 0.95 21.29 -14.10
CA LEU A 40 0.56 20.40 -13.00
C LEU A 40 0.92 18.95 -13.35
N ARG A 41 0.72 18.55 -14.60
CA ARG A 41 1.13 17.22 -15.09
C ARG A 41 2.63 16.99 -14.90
N HIS A 42 3.47 17.96 -15.24
CA HIS A 42 4.92 17.85 -15.06
C HIS A 42 5.30 17.78 -13.58
N ALA A 43 4.73 18.64 -12.74
CA ALA A 43 5.00 18.62 -11.31
C ALA A 43 4.64 17.26 -10.67
N VAL A 44 3.47 16.71 -11.01
CA VAL A 44 3.05 15.38 -10.55
C VAL A 44 3.97 14.28 -11.07
N ALA A 45 4.37 14.31 -12.34
CA ALA A 45 5.29 13.32 -12.91
C ALA A 45 6.65 13.32 -12.19
N SER A 46 7.27 14.50 -12.02
CA SER A 46 8.55 14.64 -11.33
C SER A 46 8.50 14.22 -9.87
N PHE A 47 7.39 14.50 -9.19
CA PHE A 47 7.17 14.04 -7.82
C PHE A 47 7.07 12.51 -7.75
N LEU A 48 6.28 11.89 -8.64
CA LEU A 48 6.10 10.43 -8.67
C LEU A 48 7.42 9.69 -8.95
N ASP A 49 8.33 10.27 -9.72
CA ASP A 49 9.64 9.66 -9.97
C ASP A 49 10.48 9.52 -8.69
N GLN A 50 10.37 10.48 -7.77
CA GLN A 50 11.04 10.44 -6.47
C GLN A 50 10.27 9.59 -5.46
N GLU A 51 8.95 9.76 -5.40
CA GLU A 51 8.08 9.09 -4.44
C GLU A 51 8.09 7.57 -4.61
N ARG A 52 8.16 7.04 -5.84
CA ARG A 52 8.18 5.59 -6.10
C ARG A 52 9.30 4.87 -5.36
N ALA A 53 10.49 5.46 -5.31
CA ALA A 53 11.62 4.85 -4.60
C ALA A 53 11.35 4.77 -3.09
N SER A 54 10.87 5.86 -2.51
CA SER A 54 10.52 5.94 -1.08
C SER A 54 9.40 4.96 -0.71
N VAL A 55 8.34 4.88 -1.52
CA VAL A 55 7.21 3.97 -1.29
C VAL A 55 7.64 2.51 -1.40
N LEU A 56 8.51 2.16 -2.35
CA LEU A 56 9.04 0.80 -2.47
C LEU A 56 9.90 0.41 -1.27
N GLU A 57 10.74 1.32 -0.80
CA GLU A 57 11.56 1.09 0.39
C GLU A 57 10.69 0.96 1.64
N GLU A 58 9.69 1.83 1.80
CA GLU A 58 8.72 1.74 2.89
C GLU A 58 7.98 0.39 2.84
N GLN A 59 7.48 -0.05 1.67
CA GLN A 59 6.88 -1.37 1.52
C GLN A 59 7.82 -2.51 1.94
N ARG A 60 9.10 -2.44 1.57
CA ARG A 60 10.11 -3.44 1.93
C ARG A 60 10.36 -3.49 3.43
N VAL A 61 10.56 -2.32 4.04
CA VAL A 61 10.77 -2.16 5.49
C VAL A 61 9.56 -2.69 6.23
N LEU A 62 8.36 -2.25 5.86
CA LEU A 62 7.10 -2.67 6.48
C LEU A 62 6.82 -4.17 6.31
N GLY A 63 7.11 -4.73 5.14
CA GLY A 63 7.03 -6.18 4.87
C GLY A 63 7.96 -7.01 5.76
N ALA A 64 9.11 -6.46 6.17
CA ALA A 64 10.01 -7.12 7.12
C ALA A 64 9.49 -7.08 8.57
N TYR A 65 8.62 -6.13 8.91
CA TYR A 65 8.02 -5.99 10.24
C TYR A 65 6.62 -6.62 10.36
N THR A 66 6.10 -7.27 9.31
CA THR A 66 4.80 -7.94 9.43
C THR A 66 4.89 -9.11 10.41
N PRO A 67 3.96 -9.22 11.38
CA PRO A 67 3.96 -10.31 12.36
C PRO A 67 3.64 -11.69 11.77
N PHE A 68 3.31 -11.79 10.48
CA PHE A 68 3.00 -13.04 9.79
C PHE A 68 4.22 -13.55 9.01
N ARG A 69 4.85 -14.59 9.54
CA ARG A 69 5.78 -15.45 8.80
C ARG A 69 5.00 -16.04 7.61
N LYS A 70 5.49 -15.89 6.37
CA LYS A 70 4.96 -16.63 5.22
C LYS A 70 5.09 -18.12 5.54
N GLY A 71 3.99 -18.75 5.93
CA GLY A 71 3.93 -20.19 6.11
C GLY A 71 4.23 -20.85 4.78
N GLU A 72 5.21 -21.75 4.77
CA GLU A 72 5.43 -22.68 3.67
C GLU A 72 4.06 -23.27 3.27
N THR A 73 3.68 -23.07 2.01
CA THR A 73 2.56 -23.81 1.45
C THR A 73 3.02 -25.27 1.35
N PRO A 74 2.35 -26.25 1.97
CA PRO A 74 2.75 -27.63 1.80
C PRO A 74 2.52 -28.00 0.33
N SER A 75 3.60 -28.41 -0.35
CA SER A 75 3.52 -29.05 -1.66
C SER A 75 2.56 -30.24 -1.53
N SER A 76 1.50 -30.23 -2.34
CA SER A 76 0.81 -31.48 -2.69
C SER A 76 1.56 -32.19 -3.82
#